data_AF-A0A3G6UUZ0-F1
#
_entry.id   AF-A0A3G6UUZ0-F1
#
_cell.length_a   1.000
_cell.length_b   1.000
_cell.length_c   1.000
_cell.angle_alpha   90.00
_cell.angle_beta   90.00
_cell.angle_gamma   90.00
#
_symmetry.space_group_name_H-M   'P 1'
#
loop_
_entity.id
_entity.type
_entity.pdbx_description
1 polymer ?
#
loop_
_entity_poly.entity_id
_entity_poly.type
_entity_poly.pdbx_seq_one_letter_code
_entity_poly.pdbx_strand_id
1 'polypeptide(L)' 'MMAAYYFMLGSMLLSVFHFLYSYKEAIRVSNEEGPVFGWGLVFNVPLAFLFAILANLFYQQL' A
#
# COMPACT_ATOMS: atom_id res chain seq x y z
N MET A 1 21.63 -7.98 -6.33
CA MET A 1 21.43 -8.71 -5.06
C MET A 1 21.12 -7.79 -3.88
N MET A 2 22.07 -7.13 -3.21
CA MET A 2 21.77 -6.37 -1.97
C MET A 2 20.80 -5.19 -2.16
N ALA A 3 20.96 -4.40 -3.23
CA ALA A 3 20.04 -3.28 -3.50
C ALA A 3 18.61 -3.75 -3.80
N ALA A 4 18.47 -4.81 -4.61
CA ALA A 4 17.16 -5.41 -4.91
C ALA A 4 16.46 -5.90 -3.65
N TYR A 5 17.20 -6.43 -2.66
CA TYR A 5 16.63 -6.89 -1.40
C TYR A 5 16.05 -5.73 -0.59
N TYR A 6 16.79 -4.63 -0.47
CA TYR A 6 16.29 -3.43 0.23
C TYR A 6 15.10 -2.80 -0.51
N PHE A 7 15.10 -2.77 -1.84
CA PHE A 7 13.97 -2.25 -2.62
C PHE A 7 12.74 -3.16 -2.53
N MET A 8 12.91 -4.48 -2.51
CA MET A 8 11.85 -5.44 -2.26
C MET A 8 11.22 -5.19 -0.88
N LEU A 9 12.03 -5.12 0.17
CA LEU A 9 11.55 -4.87 1.54
C LEU A 9 10.83 -3.52 1.65
N GLY A 10 11.42 -2.45 1.11
CA GLY A 10 10.82 -1.12 1.12
C GLY A 10 9.47 -1.09 0.40
N SER A 11 9.39 -1.72 -0.78
CA SER A 11 8.14 -1.81 -1.54
C SER A 11 7.10 -2.65 -0.79
N MET A 12 7.50 -3.76 -0.17
CA MET A 12 6.58 -4.57 0.64
C MET A 12 6.00 -3.76 1.82
N LEU A 13 6.85 -3.05 2.56
CA LEU A 13 6.41 -2.24 3.70
C LEU A 13 5.47 -1.10 3.26
N LEU A 14 5.78 -0.43 2.15
CA LEU A 14 4.92 0.63 1.60
C LEU A 14 3.58 0.08 1.12
N SER A 15 3.56 -1.10 0.49
CA SER A 15 2.32 -1.77 0.08
C SER A 15 1.41 -2.03 1.28
N VAL A 16 1.97 -2.63 2.35
CA VAL A 16 1.24 -2.89 3.59
C VAL A 16 0.76 -1.60 4.24
N PHE A 17 1.60 -0.57 4.33
CA PHE A 17 1.23 0.72 4.91
C PHE A 17 0.04 1.36 4.19
N HIS A 18 0.12 1.45 2.86
CA HIS A 18 -0.97 2.01 2.04
C HIS A 18 -2.24 1.17 2.15
N PHE A 19 -2.14 -0.16 2.15
CA PHE A 19 -3.29 -1.03 2.33
C PHE A 19 -3.98 -0.81 3.68
N LEU A 20 -3.21 -0.76 4.77
CA LEU A 20 -3.75 -0.54 6.12
C LEU A 20 -4.41 0.82 6.25
N TYR A 21 -3.81 1.87 5.66
CA TYR A 21 -4.41 3.20 5.64
C TYR A 21 -5.74 3.20 4.87
N SER A 22 -5.77 2.62 3.66
CA SER A 22 -6.99 2.43 2.89
C SER A 22 -8.05 1.63 3.63
N TYR A 23 -7.66 0.56 4.31
CA TYR A 23 -8.56 -0.32 5.05
C TYR A 23 -9.21 0.42 6.23
N LYS A 24 -8.41 1.19 6.98
CA LYS A 24 -8.92 2.06 8.06
C LYS A 24 -9.93 3.08 7.52
N GLU A 25 -9.60 3.76 6.42
CA GLU A 25 -10.54 4.73 5.82
C GLU A 25 -11.79 4.04 5.28
N ALA A 26 -11.69 2.84 4.70
CA ALA A 26 -12.83 2.06 4.23
C ALA A 26 -13.80 1.69 5.35
N ILE A 27 -13.28 1.31 6.54
CA ILE A 27 -14.10 1.06 7.72
C ILE A 27 -14.82 2.34 8.14
N ARG A 28 -14.10 3.48 8.22
CA ARG A 28 -14.70 4.77 8.59
C ARG A 28 -15.81 5.19 7.62
N VAL A 29 -15.60 4.98 6.32
CA VAL A 29 -16.62 5.21 5.28
C VAL A 29 -17.84 4.34 5.54
N SER A 30 -17.62 3.05 5.80
CA SER A 30 -18.69 2.06 5.99
C SER A 30 -19.51 2.30 7.25
N ASN A 31 -18.87 2.81 8.31
CA ASN A 31 -19.53 3.12 9.58
C ASN A 31 -20.08 4.55 9.64
N GLU A 32 -19.95 5.35 8.57
CA GLU A 32 -20.32 6.76 8.54
C GLU A 32 -19.68 7.59 9.68
N GLU A 33 -18.48 7.20 10.11
CA GLU A 33 -17.77 7.79 11.24
C GLU A 33 -17.09 9.12 10.87
N GLY A 34 -17.88 10.20 10.96
CA GLY A 34 -17.40 11.57 10.79
C GLY A 34 -17.06 11.94 9.35
N PRO A 35 -16.29 13.02 9.12
CA PRO A 35 -15.92 13.44 7.78
C PRO A 35 -15.01 12.39 7.12
N VAL A 36 -15.51 11.84 6.01
CA VAL A 36 -14.82 10.86 5.18
C VAL A 36 -14.05 11.57 4.06
N PHE A 37 -12.73 11.44 4.07
CA PHE A 37 -11.88 11.96 2.99
C PHE A 37 -11.59 10.85 1.97
N GLY A 38 -12.51 10.65 1.03
CA GLY A 38 -12.44 9.56 0.03
C GLY A 38 -11.17 9.54 -0.83
N TRP A 39 -10.47 10.68 -0.97
CA TRP A 39 -9.19 10.77 -1.65
C TRP A 39 -8.12 9.84 -1.05
N GLY A 40 -8.14 9.64 0.27
CA GLY A 40 -7.24 8.69 0.93
C GLY A 40 -7.39 7.28 0.35
N LEU A 41 -8.63 6.84 0.14
CA LEU A 41 -8.95 5.54 -0.43
C LEU A 41 -8.54 5.46 -1.90
N VAL A 42 -8.87 6.49 -2.69
CA VAL A 42 -8.59 6.58 -4.14
C VAL A 42 -7.09 6.51 -4.44
N PHE A 43 -6.24 7.12 -3.62
CA PHE A 43 -4.79 7.10 -3.84
C PHE A 43 -4.09 5.91 -3.19
N ASN A 44 -4.44 5.59 -1.94
CA ASN A 44 -3.70 4.56 -1.20
C ASN A 44 -3.98 3.15 -1.74
N VAL A 45 -5.18 2.85 -2.25
CA VAL A 45 -5.47 1.51 -2.79
C VAL A 45 -4.60 1.21 -4.01
N PRO A 46 -4.57 2.05 -5.08
CA PRO A 46 -3.67 1.82 -6.21
C PRO A 46 -2.19 1.79 -5.82
N LEU A 47 -1.76 2.65 -4.89
CA LEU A 47 -0.38 2.63 -4.40
C LEU A 47 -0.04 1.32 -3.70
N ALA A 48 -0.95 0.76 -2.89
CA ALA A 48 -0.76 -0.53 -2.26
C ALA A 48 -0.48 -1.64 -3.30
N PHE A 49 -1.25 -1.67 -4.39
CA PHE A 49 -1.05 -2.60 -5.49
C PHE A 49 0.25 -2.34 -6.27
N LEU A 50 0.55 -1.07 -6.58
CA LEU A 50 1.77 -0.69 -7.27
C LEU A 50 3.00 -1.17 -6.51
N PHE A 51 3.05 -0.91 -5.21
CA PHE A 51 4.17 -1.34 -4.37
C PHE A 51 4.23 -2.85 -4.18
N ALA A 52 3.10 -3.57 -4.19
CA ALA A 52 3.10 -5.03 -4.21
C ALA A 52 3.71 -5.59 -5.51
N ILE A 53 3.37 -5.00 -6.65
CA ILE A 53 3.95 -5.35 -7.96
C ILE A 53 5.46 -5.07 -7.96
N LEU A 54 5.89 -3.91 -7.47
CA LEU A 54 7.31 -3.56 -7.36
C LEU A 54 8.05 -4.52 -6.44
N ALA A 55 7.48 -4.89 -5.29
CA ALA A 55 8.07 -5.87 -4.39
C ALA A 55 8.32 -7.21 -5.09
N ASN A 56 7.33 -7.69 -5.86
CA ASN A 56 7.48 -8.92 -6.64
C ASN A 56 8.54 -8.81 -7.75
N LEU A 57 8.59 -7.67 -8.46
CA LEU A 57 9.62 -7.43 -9.48
C LEU A 57 11.03 -7.43 -8.90
N PHE A 58 11.24 -6.83 -7.74
CA PHE A 58 12.54 -6.84 -7.07
C PHE A 58 12.89 -8.22 -6.50
N TYR A 59 11.91 -8.98 -6.01
CA TYR A 59 12.10 -10.35 -5.55
C TYR A 59 12.60 -11.27 -6.67
N GLN A 60 12.08 -11.12 -7.89
CA GLN A 60 12.52 -11.89 -9.06
C GLN A 60 13.97 -11.61 -9.49
N GLN A 61 14.59 -10.55 -8.96
CA GLN A 61 15.98 -10.14 -9.24
C GLN A 61 16.97 -10.52 -8.12
N LEU A 62 16.48 -11.20 -7.07
CA LEU A 62 17.29 -11.74 -5.97
C LEU A 62 17.92 -13.08 -6.35
#